data_AF-A0A927TTV5-F1
#
_entry.id   AF-A0A927TTV5-F1
#
_cell.length_a   1.000
_cell.length_b   1.000
_cell.length_c   1.000
_cell.angle_alpha   90.00
_cell.angle_beta   90.00
_cell.angle_gamma   90.00
#
_symmetry.space_group_name_H-M   'P 1'
#
loop_
_entity.id
_entity.type
_entity.pdbx_description
1 polymer ?
#
loop_
_entity_poly.entity_id
_entity_poly.type
_entity_poly.pdbx_seq_one_letter_code
_entity_poly.pdbx_strand_id
1 'polypeptide(L)'
;MPLNEYLKAQNKTNEIIIANNFTSNELDRFSASDFRWADNRTKQFQHRQVKKGEIYQFEFGKNYKPEMSYEHRGLVIGVKQKLLYVLPIFSYDPAKHPDVYHHIDNPASKSDMFLLKASEFSFINHDSVLKLNDIRTVSINRILYQQNGMIPPVSDTYKQIEQLVLQKYFSSFYYDYNQLQQKAVSLEEQQKENDAAIKKLTSENEELKKQLTALQEQLSKNNDNQ
;
A
#
# COMPACT_ATOMS: atom_id res chain seq x y z
N MET A 1 11.76 39.43 21.35
CA MET A 1 11.40 38.08 21.83
C MET A 1 11.70 36.95 20.83
N PRO A 2 11.49 37.07 19.50
CA PRO A 2 11.76 35.98 18.54
C PRO A 2 13.23 35.55 18.42
N LEU A 3 14.17 36.49 18.56
CA LEU A 3 15.60 36.25 18.40
C LEU A 3 16.16 35.32 19.50
N ASN A 4 15.64 35.39 20.73
CA ASN A 4 16.15 34.59 21.84
C ASN A 4 15.83 33.10 21.65
N GLU A 5 14.62 32.77 21.20
CA GLU A 5 14.24 31.37 20.92
C GLU A 5 14.99 30.81 19.71
N TYR A 6 15.22 31.61 18.68
CA TYR A 6 16.07 31.20 17.54
C TYR A 6 17.51 30.88 18.00
N LEU A 7 18.12 31.77 18.79
CA LEU A 7 19.47 31.56 19.30
C LEU A 7 19.55 30.33 20.22
N LYS A 8 18.55 30.11 21.08
CA LYS A 8 18.45 28.88 21.89
C LYS A 8 18.40 27.63 21.01
N ALA A 9 17.61 27.64 19.94
CA ALA A 9 17.52 26.52 19.01
C ALA A 9 18.87 26.23 18.33
N GLN A 10 19.56 27.27 17.85
CA GLN A 10 20.89 27.14 17.24
C GLN A 10 21.92 26.61 18.23
N ASN A 11 21.94 27.14 19.46
CA ASN A 11 22.82 26.65 20.52
C ASN A 11 22.56 25.17 20.82
N LYS A 12 21.29 24.76 20.90
CA LYS A 12 20.95 23.36 21.16
C LYS A 12 21.43 22.43 20.06
N THR A 13 21.26 22.83 18.80
CA THR A 13 21.79 22.08 17.66
C THR A 13 23.31 21.98 17.72
N ASN A 14 24.01 23.08 17.99
CA ASN A 14 25.47 23.09 18.12
C ASN A 14 25.98 22.20 19.26
N GLU A 15 25.32 22.22 20.43
CA GLU A 15 25.65 21.32 21.55
C GLU A 15 25.60 19.85 21.14
N ILE A 16 24.55 19.44 20.42
CA ILE A 16 24.39 18.04 19.99
C ILE A 16 25.44 17.66 18.94
N ILE A 17 25.79 18.58 18.03
CA ILE A 17 26.83 18.36 17.02
C ILE A 17 28.21 18.21 17.70
N ILE A 18 28.56 19.11 18.62
CA ILE A 18 29.84 19.08 19.34
C ILE A 18 29.95 17.84 20.24
N ALA A 19 28.83 17.38 20.81
CA ALA A 19 28.77 16.17 21.62
C ALA A 19 29.02 14.87 20.81
N ASN A 20 29.29 14.94 19.50
CA ASN A 20 29.46 13.79 18.60
C ASN A 20 28.29 12.81 18.60
N ASN A 21 27.07 13.33 18.83
CA ASN A 21 25.86 12.52 18.77
C ASN A 21 25.44 12.19 17.33
N PHE A 22 26.13 12.75 16.33
CA PHE A 22 25.94 12.48 14.90
C PHE A 22 27.12 11.70 14.34
N THR A 23 26.83 10.72 13.48
CA THR A 23 27.86 10.20 12.57
C THR A 23 28.17 11.26 11.50
N SER A 24 29.36 11.24 10.91
CA SER A 24 29.71 12.19 9.82
C SER A 24 28.67 12.20 8.70
N ASN A 25 28.23 11.02 8.27
CA ASN A 25 27.22 10.88 7.22
C ASN A 25 25.86 11.48 7.64
N GLU A 26 25.45 11.27 8.90
CA GLU A 26 24.21 11.87 9.40
C GLU A 26 24.29 13.41 9.46
N LEU A 27 25.45 13.95 9.85
CA LEU A 27 25.68 15.40 9.89
C LEU A 27 25.65 16.04 8.49
N ASP A 28 26.20 15.36 7.49
CA ASP A 28 26.15 15.82 6.09
C ASP A 28 24.70 15.89 5.58
N ARG A 29 23.91 14.86 5.89
CA ARG A 29 22.49 14.79 5.51
C ARG A 29 21.64 15.82 6.26
N PHE A 30 21.94 16.04 7.54
CA PHE A 30 21.34 17.10 8.35
C PHE A 30 21.57 18.48 7.71
N SER A 31 22.83 18.77 7.37
CA SER A 31 23.24 20.04 6.78
C SER A 31 22.61 20.26 5.40
N ALA A 32 22.57 19.21 4.57
CA ALA A 32 21.91 19.26 3.26
C ALA A 32 20.41 19.53 3.37
N SER A 33 19.73 18.95 4.38
CA SER A 33 18.31 19.17 4.62
C SER A 33 18.01 20.62 5.00
N ASP A 34 18.83 21.23 5.87
CA ASP A 34 18.69 22.63 6.25
C ASP A 34 18.92 23.58 5.07
N PHE A 35 19.98 23.35 4.30
CA PHE A 35 20.26 24.11 3.10
C PHE A 35 19.11 24.05 2.09
N ARG A 36 18.61 22.84 1.81
CA ARG A 36 17.48 22.64 0.89
C ARG A 36 16.20 23.27 1.39
N TRP A 37 15.90 23.20 2.68
CA TRP A 37 14.71 23.85 3.22
C TRP A 37 14.80 25.37 3.02
N ALA A 38 15.95 25.97 3.36
CA ALA A 38 16.16 27.41 3.20
C ALA A 38 16.00 27.84 1.73
N ASP A 39 16.57 27.10 0.79
CA ASP A 39 16.49 27.39 -0.65
C ASP A 39 15.10 27.17 -1.25
N ASN A 40 14.36 26.15 -0.78
CA ASN A 40 13.14 25.72 -1.43
C ASN A 40 11.86 26.27 -0.78
N ARG A 41 11.91 26.81 0.45
CA ARG A 41 10.70 27.25 1.17
C ARG A 41 9.90 28.35 0.46
N THR A 42 10.53 29.17 -0.37
CA THR A 42 9.90 30.25 -1.12
C THR A 42 9.72 29.94 -2.60
N LYS A 43 10.17 28.78 -3.08
CA LYS A 43 10.06 28.41 -4.48
C LYS A 43 8.59 28.20 -4.86
N GLN A 44 8.24 28.64 -6.06
CA GLN A 44 6.92 28.39 -6.62
C GLN A 44 6.66 26.89 -6.74
N PHE A 45 5.38 26.55 -6.74
CA PHE A 45 4.95 25.17 -6.87
C PHE A 45 5.36 24.60 -8.24
N GLN A 46 6.04 23.45 -8.24
CA GLN A 46 6.44 22.78 -9.46
C GLN A 46 5.27 21.98 -10.04
N HIS A 47 4.98 22.20 -11.32
CA HIS A 47 4.02 21.42 -12.08
C HIS A 47 4.72 20.21 -12.70
N ARG A 48 4.92 19.15 -11.91
CA ARG A 48 5.39 17.84 -12.38
C ARG A 48 4.24 16.86 -12.38
N GLN A 49 4.04 16.14 -13.49
CA GLN A 49 3.16 14.97 -13.49
C GLN A 49 3.88 13.82 -12.80
N VAL A 50 3.30 13.32 -11.71
CA VAL A 50 3.80 12.21 -10.92
C VAL A 50 2.74 11.12 -10.91
N LYS A 51 3.15 9.86 -11.05
CA LYS A 51 2.27 8.70 -11.10
C LYS A 51 2.58 7.72 -9.99
N LYS A 52 1.57 6.92 -9.65
CA LYS A 52 1.73 5.74 -8.77
C LYS A 52 2.76 4.78 -9.37
N GLY A 53 3.58 4.18 -8.52
CA GLY A 53 4.60 3.20 -8.91
C GLY A 53 5.96 3.80 -9.25
N GLU A 54 6.03 5.11 -9.52
CA GLU A 54 7.30 5.78 -9.82
C GLU A 54 8.17 5.93 -8.56
N ILE A 55 9.49 5.87 -8.77
CA ILE A 55 10.49 6.04 -7.73
C ILE A 55 11.19 7.39 -7.90
N TYR A 56 11.26 8.14 -6.83
CA TYR A 56 12.00 9.40 -6.79
C TYR A 56 12.92 9.46 -5.59
N GLN A 57 13.92 10.33 -5.69
CA GLN A 57 14.65 10.81 -4.53
C GLN A 57 13.86 11.96 -3.89
N PHE A 58 13.58 11.85 -2.60
CA PHE A 58 12.79 12.82 -1.83
C PHE A 58 13.59 13.42 -0.68
N GLU A 59 13.35 14.69 -0.38
CA GLU A 59 13.74 15.35 0.86
C GLU A 59 12.61 15.22 1.90
N PHE A 60 12.75 14.32 2.87
CA PHE A 60 11.75 14.09 3.91
C PHE A 60 11.87 15.07 5.10
N GLY A 61 12.92 15.87 5.19
CA GLY A 61 13.15 16.81 6.28
C GLY A 61 13.68 16.16 7.57
N LYS A 62 13.77 16.94 8.64
CA LYS A 62 14.26 16.51 9.94
C LYS A 62 13.10 15.95 10.78
N ASN A 63 13.01 14.63 10.88
CA ASN A 63 11.91 13.95 11.55
C ASN A 63 12.39 13.22 12.81
N TYR A 64 11.46 12.93 13.71
CA TYR A 64 11.77 12.20 14.93
C TYR A 64 11.84 10.71 14.66
N LYS A 65 12.76 10.00 15.32
CA LYS A 65 12.77 8.53 15.25
C LYS A 65 11.44 7.98 15.77
N PRO A 66 10.83 6.99 15.09
CA PRO A 66 11.41 6.18 14.02
C PRO A 66 11.20 6.69 12.58
N GLU A 67 10.59 7.86 12.36
CA GLU A 67 10.28 8.40 11.02
C GLU A 67 11.54 8.57 10.14
N MET A 68 11.40 8.30 8.85
CA MET A 68 12.50 8.50 7.90
C MET A 68 12.80 9.98 7.73
N SER A 69 14.07 10.35 7.90
CA SER A 69 14.55 11.74 7.82
C SER A 69 15.49 11.94 6.64
N TYR A 70 15.66 13.20 6.25
CA TYR A 70 16.58 13.63 5.21
C TYR A 70 16.23 13.06 3.83
N GLU A 71 17.24 12.95 2.99
CA GLU A 71 17.12 12.50 1.61
C GLU A 71 17.04 10.99 1.50
N HIS A 72 15.93 10.43 1.02
CA HIS A 72 15.79 9.01 0.74
C HIS A 72 15.03 8.75 -0.57
N ARG A 73 15.24 7.57 -1.14
CA ARG A 73 14.38 7.08 -2.22
C ARG A 73 12.99 6.86 -1.67
N GLY A 74 11.97 7.01 -2.51
CA GLY A 74 10.59 6.77 -2.13
C GLY A 74 9.77 6.23 -3.28
N LEU A 75 8.91 5.27 -2.96
CA LEU A 75 7.88 4.75 -3.86
C LEU A 75 6.62 5.59 -3.73
N VAL A 76 6.11 6.12 -4.83
CA VAL A 76 4.82 6.83 -4.84
C VAL A 76 3.69 5.81 -4.83
N ILE A 77 2.93 5.79 -3.73
CA ILE A 77 1.74 4.93 -3.57
C ILE A 77 0.42 5.68 -3.76
N GLY A 78 0.46 7.01 -3.81
CA GLY A 78 -0.72 7.80 -4.09
C GLY A 78 -0.42 9.24 -4.46
N VAL A 79 -1.35 9.83 -5.21
CA VAL A 79 -1.27 11.21 -5.69
C VAL A 79 -2.62 11.85 -5.39
N LYS A 80 -2.62 12.90 -4.57
CA LYS A 80 -3.82 13.66 -4.21
C LYS A 80 -3.55 15.14 -4.38
N GLN A 81 -4.08 15.70 -5.47
CA GLN A 81 -3.85 17.09 -5.86
C GLN A 81 -2.35 17.43 -5.93
N LYS A 82 -1.86 18.23 -4.97
CA LYS A 82 -0.47 18.70 -4.90
C LYS A 82 0.41 17.89 -3.93
N LEU A 83 -0.15 16.84 -3.33
CA LEU A 83 0.50 15.99 -2.34
C LEU A 83 0.66 14.57 -2.87
N LEU A 84 1.77 13.96 -2.47
CA LEU A 84 2.14 12.59 -2.79
C LEU A 84 2.15 11.78 -1.50
N TYR A 85 1.65 10.56 -1.57
CA TYR A 85 1.81 9.55 -0.52
C TYR A 85 2.98 8.65 -0.92
N VAL A 86 4.01 8.64 -0.08
CA VAL A 86 5.31 8.05 -0.43
C VAL A 86 5.76 7.12 0.68
N LEU A 87 6.22 5.93 0.31
CA LEU A 87 6.88 5.00 1.21
C LEU A 87 8.40 5.12 1.06
N PRO A 88 9.15 5.43 2.13
CA PRO A 88 10.59 5.56 2.08
C PRO A 88 11.30 4.22 1.83
N ILE A 89 12.42 4.29 1.11
CA ILE A 89 13.32 3.17 0.82
C ILE A 89 14.70 3.47 1.44
N PHE A 90 15.28 2.47 2.10
CA PHE A 90 16.62 2.55 2.66
C PHE A 90 17.35 1.21 2.54
N SER A 91 18.67 1.20 2.75
CA SER A 91 19.49 0.00 2.61
C SER A 91 19.08 -1.08 3.59
N TYR A 92 19.03 -2.32 3.12
CA TYR A 92 18.78 -3.49 3.96
C TYR A 92 20.02 -3.82 4.80
N ASP A 93 19.78 -4.26 6.03
CA ASP A 93 20.78 -4.73 6.98
C ASP A 93 20.20 -5.98 7.66
N PRO A 94 20.67 -7.19 7.30
CA PRO A 94 20.11 -8.44 7.82
C PRO A 94 20.20 -8.56 9.34
N ALA A 95 21.20 -7.95 9.97
CA ALA A 95 21.36 -8.00 11.42
C ALA A 95 20.33 -7.12 12.15
N LYS A 96 19.86 -6.05 11.50
CA LYS A 96 18.86 -5.13 12.07
C LYS A 96 17.43 -5.43 11.67
N HIS A 97 17.23 -6.15 10.56
CA HIS A 97 15.92 -6.42 10.00
C HIS A 97 15.72 -7.94 9.77
N PRO A 98 15.85 -8.77 10.82
CA PRO A 98 15.84 -10.23 10.68
C PRO A 98 14.49 -10.78 10.24
N ASP A 99 13.40 -10.04 10.44
CA ASP A 99 12.04 -10.46 10.18
C ASP A 99 11.45 -9.85 8.90
N VAL A 100 12.25 -9.23 8.03
CA VAL A 100 11.74 -8.54 6.83
C VAL A 100 10.82 -9.42 5.97
N TYR A 101 9.74 -8.84 5.44
CA TYR A 101 8.81 -9.54 4.54
C TYR A 101 9.41 -9.69 3.14
N HIS A 102 9.34 -10.90 2.58
CA HIS A 102 9.56 -11.17 1.15
C HIS A 102 8.54 -12.20 0.68
N HIS A 103 7.92 -11.99 -0.48
CA HIS A 103 6.81 -12.84 -0.92
C HIS A 103 7.20 -14.31 -1.21
N ILE A 104 8.49 -14.57 -1.49
CA ILE A 104 9.03 -15.95 -1.65
C ILE A 104 9.73 -16.42 -0.37
N ASP A 105 10.59 -15.58 0.22
CA ASP A 105 11.55 -16.05 1.23
C ASP A 105 10.95 -16.06 2.63
N ASN A 106 10.05 -15.10 2.91
CA ASN A 106 9.43 -14.91 4.21
C ASN A 106 8.00 -14.36 4.10
N PRO A 107 7.08 -15.08 3.43
CA PRO A 107 5.74 -14.57 3.13
C PRO A 107 4.83 -14.46 4.35
N ALA A 108 5.17 -15.12 5.46
CA ALA A 108 4.39 -15.07 6.70
C ALA A 108 4.80 -13.93 7.64
N SER A 109 5.83 -13.16 7.28
CA SER A 109 6.31 -12.06 8.11
C SER A 109 5.23 -11.00 8.33
N LYS A 110 5.16 -10.51 9.56
CA LYS A 110 4.32 -9.38 9.96
C LYS A 110 5.09 -8.06 10.04
N SER A 111 6.35 -8.05 9.62
CA SER A 111 7.24 -6.90 9.69
C SER A 111 6.63 -5.67 9.02
N ASP A 112 7.08 -4.51 9.49
CA ASP A 112 6.77 -3.21 8.89
C ASP A 112 7.68 -2.89 7.70
N MET A 113 8.45 -3.87 7.23
CA MET A 113 9.42 -3.71 6.16
C MET A 113 9.21 -4.76 5.07
N PHE A 114 9.30 -4.33 3.82
CA PHE A 114 9.25 -5.17 2.62
C PHE A 114 10.62 -5.19 1.95
N LEU A 115 11.18 -6.37 1.73
CA LEU A 115 12.48 -6.57 1.11
C LEU A 115 12.39 -6.30 -0.39
N LEU A 116 13.28 -5.45 -0.89
CA LEU A 116 13.51 -5.18 -2.30
C LEU A 116 14.88 -5.76 -2.66
N LYS A 117 14.91 -6.88 -3.38
CA LYS A 117 16.18 -7.47 -3.83
C LYS A 117 16.72 -6.72 -5.04
N ALA A 118 18.03 -6.45 -5.07
CA ALA A 118 18.66 -5.78 -6.18
C ALA A 118 18.55 -6.54 -7.51
N SER A 119 18.44 -7.87 -7.43
CA SER A 119 18.20 -8.73 -8.60
C SER A 119 16.83 -8.55 -9.24
N GLU A 120 15.85 -7.98 -8.51
CA GLU A 120 14.46 -7.85 -8.96
C GLU A 120 14.11 -6.42 -9.39
N PHE A 121 14.82 -5.42 -8.86
CA PHE A 121 14.48 -4.01 -9.03
C PHE A 121 15.67 -3.20 -9.55
N SER A 122 15.60 -2.77 -10.81
CA SER A 122 16.69 -2.02 -11.48
C SER A 122 16.96 -0.62 -10.92
N PHE A 123 16.05 -0.06 -10.10
CA PHE A 123 16.25 1.24 -9.45
C PHE A 123 17.10 1.16 -8.18
N ILE A 124 17.52 -0.04 -7.75
CA ILE A 124 18.43 -0.24 -6.61
C ILE A 124 19.69 -1.00 -7.03
N ASN A 125 20.81 -0.70 -6.35
CA ASN A 125 22.11 -1.31 -6.63
C ASN A 125 22.47 -2.42 -5.62
N HIS A 126 21.76 -2.45 -4.50
CA HIS A 126 21.94 -3.38 -3.40
C HIS A 126 20.58 -3.57 -2.71
N ASP A 127 20.42 -4.71 -2.05
CA ASP A 127 19.18 -5.04 -1.37
C ASP A 127 18.77 -3.91 -0.42
N SER A 128 17.49 -3.55 -0.51
CA SER A 128 16.91 -2.41 0.17
C SER A 128 15.61 -2.83 0.83
N VAL A 129 15.08 -1.99 1.70
CA VAL A 129 13.78 -2.20 2.33
C VAL A 129 12.88 -1.00 2.11
N LEU A 130 11.62 -1.31 1.82
CA LEU A 130 10.53 -0.34 1.79
C LEU A 130 9.86 -0.33 3.16
N LYS A 131 9.77 0.85 3.78
CA LYS A 131 9.21 1.01 5.12
C LYS A 131 7.69 1.20 5.06
N LEU A 132 6.94 0.15 5.35
CA LEU A 132 5.49 0.05 5.15
C LEU A 132 4.67 0.86 6.16
N ASN A 133 5.19 1.07 7.36
CA ASN A 133 4.52 1.82 8.45
C ASN A 133 4.88 3.32 8.49
N ASP A 134 5.46 3.85 7.42
CA ASP A 134 5.96 5.23 7.35
C ASP A 134 5.56 5.93 6.04
N ILE A 135 4.26 5.88 5.70
CA ILE A 135 3.69 6.69 4.63
C ILE A 135 3.91 8.17 4.96
N ARG A 136 4.69 8.84 4.12
CA ARG A 136 4.90 10.27 4.17
C ARG A 136 3.98 10.97 3.18
N THR A 137 3.27 11.99 3.66
CA THR A 137 2.59 12.94 2.78
C THR A 137 3.55 14.08 2.47
N VAL A 138 3.96 14.20 1.20
CA VAL A 138 4.98 15.17 0.76
C VAL A 138 4.47 16.02 -0.39
N SER A 139 4.96 17.26 -0.48
CA SER A 139 4.76 18.10 -1.66
C SER A 139 5.57 17.58 -2.84
N ILE A 140 5.08 17.80 -4.06
CA ILE A 140 5.86 17.59 -5.30
C ILE A 140 7.22 18.32 -5.25
N ASN A 141 7.29 19.48 -4.59
CA ASN A 141 8.52 20.25 -4.41
C ASN A 141 9.59 19.54 -3.55
N ARG A 142 9.23 18.44 -2.87
CA ARG A 142 10.20 17.62 -2.13
C ARG A 142 10.91 16.59 -3.01
N ILE A 143 10.52 16.44 -4.27
CA ILE A 143 11.25 15.60 -5.22
C ILE A 143 12.55 16.31 -5.62
N LEU A 144 13.68 15.64 -5.40
CA LEU A 144 14.99 16.10 -5.84
C LEU A 144 15.22 15.69 -7.30
N TYR A 145 15.08 14.40 -7.61
CA TYR A 145 15.23 13.86 -8.95
C TYR A 145 14.53 12.50 -9.09
N GLN A 146 14.29 12.07 -10.32
CA GLN A 146 13.69 10.77 -10.62
C GLN A 146 14.75 9.67 -10.64
N GLN A 147 14.39 8.49 -10.12
CA GLN A 147 15.22 7.29 -10.23
C GLN A 147 14.83 6.51 -11.49
N ASN A 148 15.78 5.79 -12.08
CA ASN A 148 15.51 4.94 -13.24
C ASN A 148 14.79 3.67 -12.79
N GLY A 149 13.48 3.60 -13.02
CA GLY A 149 12.67 2.42 -12.75
C GLY A 149 11.32 2.77 -12.10
N MET A 150 10.47 1.76 -12.00
CA MET A 150 9.16 1.84 -11.36
C MET A 150 8.70 0.46 -10.90
N ILE A 151 7.76 0.43 -9.95
CA ILE A 151 6.97 -0.77 -9.66
C ILE A 151 5.59 -0.55 -10.28
N PRO A 152 5.21 -1.25 -11.37
CA PRO A 152 3.95 -1.00 -12.05
C PRO A 152 2.73 -1.20 -11.14
N PRO A 153 1.77 -0.27 -11.09
CA PRO A 153 0.59 -0.42 -10.23
C PRO A 153 -0.26 -1.67 -10.50
N VAL A 154 -0.15 -2.22 -11.71
CA VAL A 154 -0.86 -3.44 -12.12
C VAL A 154 -0.16 -4.72 -11.63
N SER A 155 1.11 -4.66 -11.21
CA SER A 155 1.87 -5.84 -10.80
C SER A 155 1.41 -6.38 -9.46
N ASP A 156 1.56 -7.68 -9.27
CA ASP A 156 1.20 -8.35 -8.01
C ASP A 156 2.03 -7.82 -6.84
N THR A 157 3.32 -7.54 -7.07
CA THR A 157 4.19 -6.90 -6.08
C THR A 157 3.63 -5.57 -5.58
N TYR A 158 3.17 -4.70 -6.49
CA TYR A 158 2.64 -3.40 -6.10
C TYR A 158 1.34 -3.54 -5.30
N LYS A 159 0.41 -4.39 -5.77
CA LYS A 159 -0.85 -4.66 -5.08
C LYS A 159 -0.61 -5.24 -3.69
N GLN A 160 0.36 -6.15 -3.56
CA GLN A 160 0.77 -6.71 -2.29
C GLN A 160 1.31 -5.63 -1.34
N ILE A 161 2.14 -4.70 -1.85
CA ILE A 161 2.62 -3.56 -1.07
C ILE A 161 1.44 -2.69 -0.59
N GLU A 162 0.51 -2.30 -1.49
CA GLU A 162 -0.67 -1.51 -1.10
C GLU A 162 -1.51 -2.23 -0.05
N GLN A 163 -1.74 -3.54 -0.20
CA GLN A 163 -2.48 -4.36 0.75
C GLN A 163 -1.80 -4.40 2.13
N LEU A 164 -0.49 -4.66 2.17
CA LEU A 164 0.26 -4.69 3.43
C LEU A 164 0.24 -3.33 4.13
N VAL A 165 0.38 -2.24 3.38
CA VAL A 165 0.34 -0.87 3.90
C VAL A 165 -1.04 -0.55 4.50
N LEU A 166 -2.12 -0.87 3.79
CA LEU A 166 -3.48 -0.70 4.30
C LEU A 166 -3.72 -1.51 5.58
N GLN A 167 -3.26 -2.76 5.61
CA GLN A 167 -3.35 -3.61 6.80
C GLN A 167 -2.61 -3.00 7.99
N LYS A 168 -1.46 -2.34 7.79
CA LYS A 168 -0.69 -1.71 8.87
C LYS A 168 -1.34 -0.44 9.40
N TYR A 169 -1.83 0.43 8.52
CA TYR A 169 -2.41 1.71 8.92
C TYR A 169 -3.85 1.62 9.39
N PHE A 170 -4.62 0.69 8.83
CA PHE A 170 -6.06 0.56 9.07
C PHE A 170 -6.43 -0.88 9.38
N SER A 171 -5.73 -1.49 10.35
CA SER A 171 -5.83 -2.91 10.67
C SER A 171 -7.25 -3.38 10.98
N SER A 172 -8.01 -2.64 11.80
CA SER A 172 -9.40 -2.96 12.13
C SER A 172 -10.31 -2.90 10.89
N PHE A 173 -10.23 -1.81 10.13
CA PHE A 173 -10.98 -1.67 8.89
C PHE A 173 -10.65 -2.78 7.89
N TYR A 174 -9.36 -3.11 7.76
CA TYR A 174 -8.90 -4.16 6.85
C TYR A 174 -9.38 -5.55 7.28
N TYR A 175 -9.42 -5.82 8.58
CA TYR A 175 -10.01 -7.04 9.11
C TYR A 175 -11.49 -7.15 8.76
N ASP A 176 -12.27 -6.10 9.03
CA ASP A 176 -13.70 -6.06 8.73
C ASP A 176 -13.97 -6.20 7.23
N TYR A 177 -13.17 -5.52 6.40
CA TYR A 177 -13.23 -5.61 4.95
C TYR A 177 -13.01 -7.06 4.47
N ASN A 178 -12.01 -7.76 5.00
CA ASN A 178 -11.74 -9.15 4.63
C ASN A 178 -12.88 -10.09 5.06
N GLN A 179 -13.46 -9.87 6.24
CA GLN A 179 -14.63 -10.63 6.69
C GLN A 179 -15.83 -10.42 5.76
N LEU A 180 -16.08 -9.18 5.35
CA LEU A 180 -17.13 -8.86 4.38
C LEU A 180 -16.87 -9.50 3.02
N GLN A 181 -15.63 -9.50 2.55
CA GLN A 181 -15.25 -10.12 1.28
C GLN A 181 -15.45 -11.64 1.31
N GLN A 182 -15.05 -12.31 2.39
CA GLN A 182 -15.28 -13.75 2.57
C GLN A 182 -16.78 -14.09 2.61
N LYS A 183 -17.57 -13.28 3.30
CA LYS A 183 -19.03 -13.45 3.34
C LYS A 183 -19.67 -13.23 1.97
N ALA A 184 -19.20 -12.25 1.19
CA ALA A 184 -19.69 -12.01 -0.16
C ALA A 184 -19.45 -13.22 -1.08
N VAL A 185 -18.23 -13.78 -1.06
CA VAL A 185 -17.89 -14.99 -1.84
C VAL A 185 -18.78 -16.17 -1.45
N SER A 186 -18.95 -16.42 -0.15
CA SER A 186 -19.81 -17.52 0.32
C SER A 186 -21.27 -17.34 -0.08
N LEU A 187 -21.80 -16.10 -0.06
CA LEU A 187 -23.15 -15.81 -0.52
C LEU A 187 -23.31 -15.99 -2.04
N GLU A 188 -22.31 -15.61 -2.84
CA GLU A 188 -22.32 -15.84 -4.29
C GLU A 188 -22.31 -17.33 -4.64
N GLU A 189 -21.59 -18.16 -3.89
CA GLU A 189 -21.59 -19.62 -4.04
C GLU A 189 -22.95 -20.22 -3.68
N GLN A 190 -23.52 -19.85 -2.52
CA GLN A 190 -24.86 -20.28 -2.12
C GLN A 190 -25.93 -19.84 -3.12
N GLN A 191 -25.80 -18.64 -3.71
CA GLN A 191 -26.72 -18.17 -4.72
C GLN A 191 -26.67 -19.04 -5.98
N LYS A 192 -25.46 -19.41 -6.45
CA LYS A 192 -25.32 -20.32 -7.60
C LYS A 192 -25.92 -21.70 -7.33
N GLU A 193 -25.75 -22.23 -6.12
CA GLU A 193 -26.35 -23.52 -5.72
C GLU A 193 -27.88 -23.45 -5.69
N ASN A 194 -28.43 -22.38 -5.09
CA ASN A 194 -29.87 -22.15 -5.04
C ASN A 194 -30.47 -21.97 -6.44
N ASP A 195 -29.80 -21.23 -7.33
CA ASP A 195 -30.23 -21.05 -8.71
C ASP A 195 -30.24 -22.38 -9.48
N ALA A 196 -29.26 -23.25 -9.24
CA ALA A 196 -29.21 -24.58 -9.83
C ALA A 196 -30.35 -25.47 -9.28
N ALA A 197 -30.61 -25.42 -7.98
CA ALA A 197 -31.71 -26.16 -7.35
C ALA A 197 -33.08 -25.69 -7.85
N ILE A 198 -33.30 -24.38 -7.97
CA ILE A 198 -34.52 -23.79 -8.51
C ILE A 198 -34.75 -24.25 -9.96
N LYS A 199 -33.72 -24.22 -10.81
CA LYS A 199 -33.84 -24.71 -12.19
C LYS A 199 -34.27 -26.18 -12.24
N LYS A 200 -33.67 -27.04 -11.41
CA LYS A 200 -34.01 -28.46 -11.33
C LYS A 200 -35.46 -28.67 -10.86
N LEU A 201 -35.85 -28.04 -9.76
CA LEU A 201 -37.22 -28.14 -9.23
C LEU A 201 -38.27 -27.57 -10.19
N THR A 202 -37.92 -26.54 -10.97
CA THR A 202 -38.81 -25.98 -11.99
C THR A 202 -39.03 -26.98 -13.12
N SER A 203 -37.97 -27.62 -13.62
CA SER A 203 -38.11 -28.67 -14.63
C SER A 203 -38.93 -29.87 -14.15
N GLU A 204 -38.70 -30.34 -12.92
CA GLU A 204 -39.46 -31.45 -12.33
C GLU A 204 -40.94 -31.08 -12.16
N ASN A 205 -41.24 -29.85 -11.71
CA ASN A 205 -42.62 -29.39 -11.59
C ASN A 205 -43.33 -29.28 -12.95
N GLU A 206 -42.66 -28.81 -14.00
CA GLU A 206 -43.23 -28.77 -15.35
C GLU A 206 -43.56 -30.16 -15.87
N GLU A 207 -42.69 -31.14 -15.62
CA GLU A 207 -42.89 -32.52 -16.02
C GLU A 207 -44.05 -33.18 -15.25
N LEU A 208 -44.12 -32.99 -13.94
CA LEU A 208 -45.24 -33.46 -13.12
C LEU A 208 -46.58 -32.84 -13.55
N LYS A 209 -46.60 -31.53 -13.88
CA LYS A 209 -47.81 -30.88 -14.41
C LYS A 209 -48.27 -31.51 -15.72
N LYS A 210 -47.35 -31.80 -16.66
CA LYS A 210 -47.69 -32.52 -17.91
C LYS A 210 -48.29 -33.89 -17.64
N GLN A 211 -47.70 -34.65 -16.72
CA GLN A 211 -48.21 -35.98 -16.33
C GLN A 211 -49.61 -35.91 -15.73
N LEU A 212 -49.86 -34.95 -14.82
CA LEU A 212 -51.19 -34.74 -14.22
C LEU A 212 -52.25 -34.39 -15.27
N THR A 213 -51.90 -33.54 -16.24
CA THR A 213 -52.83 -33.13 -17.30
C THR A 213 -53.21 -34.34 -18.17
N ALA A 214 -52.22 -35.16 -18.55
CA ALA A 214 -52.46 -36.39 -19.32
C ALA A 214 -53.33 -37.41 -18.57
N LEU A 215 -53.13 -37.57 -17.25
CA LEU A 215 -53.96 -38.42 -16.40
C LEU A 215 -55.40 -37.92 -16.30
N GLN A 216 -55.61 -36.60 -16.17
CA GLN A 216 -56.95 -36.00 -16.15
C GLN A 216 -57.69 -36.18 -17.48
N GLU A 217 -57.00 -36.07 -18.61
CA GLU A 217 -57.55 -36.36 -19.94
C GLU A 217 -57.93 -37.84 -20.11
N GLN A 218 -57.17 -38.77 -19.53
CA GLN A 218 -57.51 -40.20 -19.55
C GLN A 218 -58.74 -40.50 -18.68
N LEU A 219 -58.84 -39.90 -17.48
CA LEU A 219 -59.96 -40.10 -16.57
C LEU A 219 -61.27 -39.53 -17.13
N SER A 220 -61.22 -38.38 -17.79
CA SER A 220 -62.41 -37.79 -18.46
C SER A 220 -62.91 -38.66 -19.61
N LYS A 221 -62.02 -39.19 -20.46
CA LYS A 221 -62.40 -40.14 -21.55
C LYS A 221 -62.97 -41.47 -21.05
N ASN A 222 -62.61 -41.91 -19.85
CA ASN A 222 -63.15 -43.13 -19.26
C ASN A 222 -64.54 -42.92 -18.63
N ASN A 223 -64.84 -41.72 -18.13
CA ASN A 223 -66.15 -41.40 -17.56
C ASN A 223 -67.21 -41.10 -18.64
N ASP A 224 -66.83 -40.67 -19.85
CA ASP A 224 -67.75 -40.45 -20.97
C ASP A 224 -68.18 -41.77 -21.69
N ASN A 225 -67.59 -42.92 -21.32
CA ASN A 225 -67.86 -44.24 -21.90
C ASN A 225 -68.67 -45.18 -20.98
N GLN A 226 -69.30 -44.66 -19.92
CA GLN A 226 -70.27 -45.34 -19.07
C GLN A 226 -71.67 -44.74 -19.23
#